data_AF-A0A7J8DBF2-F1
#
_entry.id   AF-A0A7J8DBF2-F1
#
_cell.length_a   1.000
_cell.length_b   1.000
_cell.length_c   1.000
_cell.angle_alpha   90.00
_cell.angle_beta   90.00
_cell.angle_gamma   90.00
#
_symmetry.space_group_name_H-M   'P 1'
#
loop_
_entity.id
_entity.type
_entity.pdbx_description
1 polymer ?
#
loop_
_entity_poly.entity_id
_entity_poly.type
_entity_poly.pdbx_seq_one_letter_code
_entity_poly.pdbx_strand_id
1 'polypeptide(L)'
;MAPAGQRLGFYVSLLKRQLNGGPDVISCGRRVIPRCTRGIYSATGQWTQEYTLQTRKDVEKWWHPRIKEQASKISEADKSKPKFYVLSMFPYPSGKLHMGHVRVYTISDTIARFQKMRGMQVINPMGWDAFGLPAENAAIERNLHPESWTQSNIKYMRKQLDRLGLCFSWDREIATCLPDYYKWTQYLFIKLYDAGLAYQKEALVNWDPVDQTVLANEQVDEHGCSWRSGAKVEQKYLRQWFIKTTAYAKAMQDALADLPEWYGIKGMQAHWIGDCVGCHLDFELKVDGQVTGEKLTAYTATPEAIYGASHVAVTPSHRLLHGHSSLKEAFRKALVPGKDCLTPVTAVNMLTQQEVPVVISARADFEDSLDSKIGIPSTSSEDTIVAQTLGLSYSKVIETLPDGTERLSGSAEVALLGHPHPHGALPGLWPRARASGGPARDLAPHHIFHWQGRLPAGHGLGVGELSLPSVQGSSQERDRHDGYLC
;
A
#
# COMPACT_ATOMS: atom_id res chain seq x y z
N MET A 1 -15.39 43.28 41.11
CA MET A 1 -16.13 43.12 42.38
C MET A 1 -16.77 41.74 42.39
N ALA A 2 -16.44 40.92 43.39
CA ALA A 2 -16.98 39.57 43.64
C ALA A 2 -18.35 39.66 44.38
N PRO A 3 -19.03 38.56 44.81
CA PRO A 3 -19.46 37.30 44.17
C PRO A 3 -20.91 36.87 44.59
N ALA A 4 -21.20 35.56 44.43
CA ALA A 4 -22.23 34.69 45.05
C ALA A 4 -23.63 34.65 44.37
N GLY A 5 -24.25 33.51 44.06
CA GLY A 5 -23.97 32.10 44.33
C GLY A 5 -25.25 31.39 44.81
N GLN A 6 -25.83 30.47 44.01
CA GLN A 6 -26.41 29.18 44.43
C GLN A 6 -27.35 28.52 43.39
N ARG A 7 -27.31 27.18 43.42
CA ARG A 7 -28.29 26.14 43.02
C ARG A 7 -28.29 25.61 41.59
N LEU A 8 -28.06 24.29 41.48
CA LEU A 8 -28.84 23.24 40.79
C LEU A 8 -28.11 21.90 41.10
N GLY A 9 -28.70 20.72 41.28
CA GLY A 9 -30.04 20.19 41.11
C GLY A 9 -29.90 18.66 41.00
N PHE A 10 -30.73 17.91 41.74
CA PHE A 10 -30.82 16.44 41.75
C PHE A 10 -31.29 15.86 40.40
N TYR A 11 -30.87 14.63 40.06
CA TYR A 11 -31.74 13.64 39.40
C TYR A 11 -31.28 12.20 39.73
N VAL A 12 -32.12 11.47 40.48
CA VAL A 12 -32.07 10.01 40.66
C VAL A 12 -33.50 9.48 40.51
N SER A 13 -33.72 8.57 39.57
CA SER A 13 -34.86 7.64 39.50
C SER A 13 -34.50 6.59 38.42
N LEU A 14 -34.91 5.32 38.40
CA LEU A 14 -35.97 4.58 39.08
C LEU A 14 -35.76 3.10 38.68
N LEU A 15 -35.86 2.14 39.62
CA LEU A 15 -36.59 0.85 39.44
C LEU A 15 -36.36 -0.09 40.63
N LYS A 16 -37.43 -0.29 41.42
CA LYS A 16 -37.62 -1.30 42.47
C LYS A 16 -38.67 -2.31 42.00
N ARG A 17 -38.38 -3.61 42.10
CA ARG A 17 -39.30 -4.79 42.21
C ARG A 17 -38.37 -6.02 42.31
N GLN A 18 -38.44 -6.99 43.22
CA GLN A 18 -39.40 -7.47 44.21
C GLN A 18 -38.62 -8.08 45.39
N LEU A 19 -39.20 -8.06 46.59
CA LEU A 19 -38.81 -8.89 47.75
C LEU A 19 -39.98 -9.86 48.02
N ASN A 20 -39.71 -11.17 48.11
CA ASN A 20 -40.18 -12.11 49.16
C ASN A 20 -40.10 -13.58 48.71
N GLY A 21 -39.42 -14.42 49.52
CA GLY A 21 -39.40 -15.89 49.45
C GLY A 21 -38.04 -16.48 49.84
N GLY A 22 -37.82 -16.83 51.11
CA GLY A 22 -36.60 -17.55 51.57
C GLY A 22 -36.75 -19.08 51.49
N PRO A 23 -35.88 -19.91 52.12
CA PRO A 23 -34.55 -19.68 52.68
C PRO A 23 -33.45 -20.51 51.96
N ASP A 24 -32.18 -20.13 52.07
CA ASP A 24 -31.09 -21.09 52.34
C ASP A 24 -29.78 -20.36 52.64
N VAL A 25 -29.28 -20.63 53.85
CA VAL A 25 -27.95 -20.20 54.30
C VAL A 25 -26.92 -21.08 53.61
N ILE A 26 -26.45 -20.65 52.43
CA ILE A 26 -25.19 -21.14 51.89
C ILE A 26 -24.12 -20.19 52.42
N SER A 27 -23.31 -20.70 53.36
CA SER A 27 -22.13 -20.04 53.90
C SER A 27 -21.10 -19.79 52.80
N CYS A 28 -21.25 -18.71 52.05
CA CYS A 28 -20.21 -18.20 51.17
C CYS A 28 -19.20 -17.47 52.06
N GLY A 29 -18.08 -18.14 52.36
CA GLY A 29 -16.97 -17.55 53.09
C GLY A 29 -16.64 -16.18 52.49
N ARG A 30 -16.66 -15.15 53.33
CA ARG A 30 -16.18 -13.81 52.97
C ARG A 30 -14.71 -13.93 52.54
N ARG A 31 -14.45 -14.16 51.26
CA ARG A 31 -13.21 -13.69 50.66
C ARG A 31 -13.30 -12.17 50.69
N VAL A 32 -12.75 -11.60 51.75
CA VAL A 32 -12.34 -10.21 51.80
C VAL A 32 -11.46 -10.00 50.58
N ILE A 33 -12.02 -9.39 49.52
CA ILE A 33 -11.20 -8.83 48.44
C ILE A 33 -10.30 -7.82 49.16
N PRO A 34 -8.97 -8.00 49.17
CA PRO A 34 -8.10 -7.06 49.85
C PRO A 34 -8.39 -5.69 49.26
N ARG A 35 -8.65 -4.70 50.13
CA ARG A 35 -8.62 -3.28 49.77
C ARG A 35 -7.45 -3.09 48.81
N CYS A 36 -7.72 -2.53 47.64
CA CYS A 36 -6.73 -2.20 46.63
C CYS A 36 -5.63 -1.35 47.28
N THR A 37 -4.57 -1.99 47.79
CA THR A 37 -3.44 -1.32 48.43
C THR A 37 -2.67 -0.66 47.30
N ARG A 38 -2.86 0.66 47.16
CA ARG A 38 -2.02 1.47 46.29
C ARG A 38 -0.61 1.45 46.89
N GLY A 39 0.31 0.77 46.22
CA GLY A 39 1.72 0.87 46.54
C GLY A 39 2.22 2.25 46.14
N ILE A 40 2.93 2.94 47.02
CA ILE A 40 3.67 4.16 46.68
C ILE A 40 5.11 3.93 47.13
N TYR A 41 6.08 4.28 46.29
CA TYR A 41 7.49 4.16 46.64
C TYR A 41 7.91 5.32 47.55
N SER A 42 8.50 4.99 48.70
CA SER A 42 9.28 5.92 49.51
C SER A 42 10.46 5.16 50.11
N ALA A 43 11.69 5.65 49.88
CA ALA A 43 12.90 5.03 50.42
C ALA A 43 12.98 5.17 51.95
N THR A 44 12.52 6.29 52.50
CA THR A 44 12.64 6.66 53.92
C THR A 44 11.32 6.62 54.67
N GLY A 45 10.18 6.45 53.97
CA GLY A 45 8.84 6.63 54.53
C GLY A 45 8.45 8.10 54.73
N GLN A 46 9.35 9.05 54.45
CA GLN A 46 9.10 10.49 54.51
C GLN A 46 8.92 11.06 53.10
N TRP A 47 7.93 11.94 52.94
CA TRP A 47 7.61 12.57 51.66
C TRP A 47 8.31 13.92 51.56
N THR A 48 9.40 13.99 50.80
CA THR A 48 10.07 15.25 50.49
C THR A 48 9.23 16.02 49.46
N GLN A 49 9.11 17.35 49.62
CA GLN A 49 8.45 18.18 48.61
C GLN A 49 9.31 18.33 47.34
N GLU A 50 10.62 18.16 47.46
CA GLU A 50 11.55 18.24 46.33
C GLU A 50 11.59 16.92 45.56
N TYR A 51 11.18 16.97 44.29
CA TYR A 51 11.27 15.85 43.35
C TYR A 51 12.56 15.95 42.53
N THR A 52 13.68 15.52 43.14
CA THR A 52 15.00 15.60 42.52
C THR A 52 15.20 14.56 41.41
N LEU A 53 16.25 14.73 40.59
CA LEU A 53 16.66 13.73 39.60
C LEU A 53 16.99 12.36 40.26
N GLN A 54 17.60 12.38 41.45
CA GLN A 54 17.92 11.16 42.17
C GLN A 54 16.65 10.46 42.66
N THR A 55 15.72 11.22 43.24
CA THR A 55 14.39 10.73 43.64
C THR A 55 13.68 10.06 42.46
N ARG A 56 13.68 10.71 41.29
CA ARG A 56 13.10 10.15 40.06
C ARG A 56 13.74 8.82 39.66
N LYS A 57 15.08 8.75 39.65
CA LYS A 57 15.81 7.51 39.32
C LYS A 57 15.45 6.38 40.29
N ASP A 58 15.33 6.68 41.57
CA ASP A 58 15.02 5.69 42.59
C ASP A 58 13.57 5.18 42.46
N VAL A 59 12.61 6.08 42.19
CA VAL A 59 11.22 5.73 41.88
C VAL A 59 11.15 4.84 40.63
N GLU A 60 11.78 5.24 39.53
CA GLU A 60 11.81 4.48 38.28
C GLU A 60 12.46 3.10 38.51
N LYS A 61 13.59 3.03 39.21
CA LYS A 61 14.28 1.77 39.56
C LYS A 61 13.41 0.84 40.39
N TRP A 62 12.60 1.36 41.30
CA TRP A 62 11.70 0.55 42.13
C TRP A 62 10.50 0.02 41.35
N TRP A 63 9.86 0.86 40.53
CA TRP A 63 8.65 0.47 39.79
C TRP A 63 8.92 -0.35 38.54
N HIS A 64 10.03 -0.10 37.86
CA HIS A 64 10.34 -0.73 36.58
C HIS A 64 10.21 -2.26 36.56
N PRO A 65 10.87 -3.04 37.44
CA PRO A 65 10.76 -4.50 37.41
C PRO A 65 9.32 -4.99 37.68
N ARG A 66 8.59 -4.31 38.58
CA ARG A 66 7.20 -4.65 38.93
C ARG A 66 6.24 -4.41 37.76
N ILE A 67 6.44 -3.29 37.06
CA ILE A 67 5.68 -2.95 35.86
C ILE A 67 5.97 -3.96 34.74
N LYS A 68 7.25 -4.32 34.54
CA LYS A 68 7.66 -5.29 33.50
C LYS A 68 7.09 -6.67 33.76
N GLU A 69 7.14 -7.14 35.00
CA GLU A 69 6.54 -8.42 35.41
C GLU A 69 5.04 -8.47 35.05
N GLN A 70 4.28 -7.44 35.45
CA GLN A 70 2.85 -7.35 35.15
C GLN A 70 2.54 -7.20 33.65
N ALA A 71 3.45 -6.64 32.87
CA ALA A 71 3.26 -6.40 31.44
C ALA A 71 3.71 -7.55 30.55
N SER A 72 4.56 -8.44 31.07
CA SER A 72 5.35 -9.36 30.27
C SER A 72 4.55 -10.38 29.46
N LYS A 73 3.37 -10.81 29.94
CA LYS A 73 2.56 -11.85 29.28
C LYS A 73 1.05 -11.67 29.52
N ILE A 74 0.27 -12.17 28.58
CA ILE A 74 -1.16 -12.44 28.78
C ILE A 74 -1.27 -13.62 29.74
N SER A 75 -1.86 -13.41 30.92
CA SER A 75 -2.10 -14.49 31.88
C SER A 75 -3.28 -15.38 31.46
N GLU A 76 -3.41 -16.58 32.03
CA GLU A 76 -4.60 -17.43 31.81
C GLU A 76 -5.90 -16.70 32.18
N ALA A 77 -5.87 -15.90 33.25
CA ALA A 77 -6.99 -15.08 33.68
C ALA A 77 -7.33 -13.93 32.69
N ASP A 78 -6.41 -13.57 31.80
CA ASP A 78 -6.66 -12.56 30.77
C ASP A 78 -7.34 -13.16 29.53
N LYS A 79 -7.22 -14.47 29.28
CA LYS A 79 -7.77 -15.09 28.06
C LYS A 79 -9.30 -15.03 27.95
N SER A 80 -10.00 -14.89 29.07
CA SER A 80 -11.47 -14.73 29.10
C SER A 80 -11.92 -13.27 29.04
N LYS A 81 -11.00 -12.30 29.01
CA LYS A 81 -11.33 -10.87 28.99
C LYS A 81 -11.56 -10.37 27.55
N PRO A 82 -12.32 -9.28 27.36
CA PRO A 82 -12.44 -8.62 26.07
C PRO A 82 -11.06 -8.20 25.53
N LYS A 83 -10.80 -8.45 24.24
CA LYS A 83 -9.52 -8.19 23.59
C LYS A 83 -9.39 -6.72 23.18
N PHE A 84 -8.18 -6.18 23.26
CA PHE A 84 -7.85 -4.87 22.72
C PHE A 84 -6.45 -4.87 22.12
N TYR A 85 -6.33 -4.48 20.86
CA TYR A 85 -5.05 -4.43 20.16
C TYR A 85 -4.66 -2.96 19.98
N VAL A 86 -3.58 -2.54 20.66
CA VAL A 86 -2.91 -1.26 20.43
C VAL A 86 -1.70 -1.49 19.53
N LEU A 87 -1.63 -0.78 18.41
CA LEU A 87 -0.53 -0.90 17.48
C LEU A 87 0.05 0.49 17.18
N SER A 88 1.33 0.66 17.49
CA SER A 88 2.15 1.74 16.95
C SER A 88 2.97 1.22 15.78
N MET A 89 3.19 2.04 14.76
CA MET A 89 4.13 1.71 13.69
C MET A 89 5.52 1.41 14.29
N PHE A 90 6.00 0.19 14.06
CA PHE A 90 7.32 -0.27 14.49
C PHE A 90 8.47 0.47 13.79
N PRO A 91 9.65 0.65 14.43
CA PRO A 91 10.72 1.48 13.90
C PRO A 91 11.62 0.75 12.91
N TYR A 92 12.23 1.52 12.01
CA TYR A 92 13.46 1.11 11.32
C TYR A 92 14.62 1.06 12.33
N PRO A 93 15.44 -0.01 12.36
CA PRO A 93 16.59 -0.14 13.25
C PRO A 93 17.81 0.63 12.70
N SER A 94 17.65 1.93 12.46
CA SER A 94 18.65 2.80 11.83
C SER A 94 19.70 3.38 12.81
N GLY A 95 19.58 3.11 14.11
CA GLY A 95 20.57 3.52 15.10
C GLY A 95 19.98 3.72 16.50
N LYS A 96 19.58 4.95 16.83
CA LYS A 96 19.08 5.35 18.15
C LYS A 96 17.68 5.94 18.05
N LEU A 97 16.87 5.70 19.08
CA LEU A 97 15.57 6.38 19.21
C LEU A 97 15.77 7.90 19.39
N HIS A 98 14.89 8.66 18.76
CA HIS A 98 14.74 10.12 18.93
C HIS A 98 13.39 10.47 19.56
N MET A 99 13.15 11.74 19.92
CA MET A 99 11.93 12.15 20.64
C MET A 99 10.62 11.86 19.89
N GLY A 100 10.63 11.87 18.56
CA GLY A 100 9.49 11.38 17.76
C GLY A 100 9.08 9.93 18.09
N HIS A 101 10.05 9.02 18.20
CA HIS A 101 9.81 7.64 18.63
C HIS A 101 9.23 7.59 20.05
N VAL A 102 9.85 8.33 20.98
CA VAL A 102 9.39 8.40 22.38
C VAL A 102 7.94 8.85 22.45
N ARG A 103 7.55 9.87 21.68
CA ARG A 103 6.18 10.39 21.63
C ARG A 103 5.19 9.31 21.20
N VAL A 104 5.41 8.68 20.05
CA VAL A 104 4.47 7.69 19.47
C VAL A 104 4.33 6.47 20.38
N TYR A 105 5.45 5.96 20.91
CA TYR A 105 5.43 4.79 21.77
C TYR A 105 4.88 5.05 23.17
N THR A 106 5.05 6.26 23.71
CA THR A 106 4.42 6.67 24.97
C THR A 106 2.90 6.78 24.82
N ILE A 107 2.41 7.27 23.68
CA ILE A 107 0.97 7.30 23.39
C ILE A 107 0.39 5.88 23.36
N SER A 108 1.04 4.96 22.64
CA SER A 108 0.63 3.54 22.59
C SER A 108 0.62 2.91 23.99
N ASP A 109 1.69 3.09 24.77
CA ASP A 109 1.81 2.56 26.13
C ASP A 109 0.73 3.13 27.08
N THR A 110 0.42 4.43 26.96
CA THR A 110 -0.64 5.09 27.74
C THR A 110 -1.99 4.44 27.47
N ILE A 111 -2.35 4.25 26.20
CA ILE A 111 -3.60 3.59 25.80
C ILE A 111 -3.60 2.13 26.30
N ALA A 112 -2.50 1.41 26.11
CA ALA A 112 -2.39 0.01 26.52
C ALA A 112 -2.60 -0.17 28.03
N ARG A 113 -1.97 0.67 28.86
CA ARG A 113 -2.15 0.66 30.32
C ARG A 113 -3.57 1.01 30.72
N PHE A 114 -4.12 2.07 30.15
CA PHE A 114 -5.49 2.50 30.44
C PHE A 114 -6.50 1.39 30.16
N GLN A 115 -6.39 0.75 29.01
CA GLN A 115 -7.28 -0.33 28.60
C GLN A 115 -7.10 -1.61 29.44
N LYS A 116 -5.86 -1.92 29.86
CA LYS A 116 -5.60 -3.01 30.79
C LYS A 116 -6.22 -2.73 32.17
N MET A 117 -6.15 -1.50 32.66
CA MET A 117 -6.80 -1.07 33.90
C MET A 117 -8.34 -1.12 33.83
N ARG A 118 -8.91 -0.99 32.62
CA ARG A 118 -10.35 -1.20 32.36
C ARG A 118 -10.75 -2.68 32.26
N GLY A 119 -9.82 -3.61 32.49
CA GLY A 119 -10.10 -5.04 32.51
C GLY A 119 -10.05 -5.71 31.14
N MET A 120 -9.38 -5.13 30.15
CA MET A 120 -9.20 -5.75 28.84
C MET A 120 -7.92 -6.58 28.73
N GLN A 121 -7.95 -7.60 27.88
CA GLN A 121 -6.78 -8.33 27.41
C GLN A 121 -6.09 -7.50 26.33
N VAL A 122 -5.01 -6.81 26.71
CA VAL A 122 -4.31 -5.89 25.81
C VAL A 122 -3.12 -6.56 25.14
N ILE A 123 -3.01 -6.40 23.81
CA ILE A 123 -1.79 -6.65 23.05
C ILE A 123 -1.24 -5.28 22.61
N ASN A 124 0.03 -5.02 22.94
CA ASN A 124 0.80 -3.86 22.49
C ASN A 124 2.16 -4.39 22.00
N PRO A 125 2.26 -4.87 20.75
CA PRO A 125 3.45 -5.54 20.26
C PRO A 125 4.49 -4.51 19.83
N MET A 126 5.72 -4.99 19.66
CA MET A 126 6.80 -4.22 19.04
C MET A 126 7.60 -5.14 18.13
N GLY A 127 8.24 -4.57 17.13
CA GLY A 127 9.12 -5.28 16.23
C GLY A 127 10.09 -4.33 15.57
N TRP A 128 10.70 -4.78 14.48
CA TRP A 128 11.74 -4.05 13.77
C TRP A 128 11.49 -4.13 12.27
N ASP A 129 11.27 -2.99 11.63
CA ASP A 129 11.22 -2.91 10.18
C ASP A 129 12.66 -2.88 9.63
N ALA A 130 13.23 -4.07 9.50
CA ALA A 130 14.66 -4.31 9.50
C ALA A 130 15.26 -4.57 8.11
N PHE A 131 14.47 -4.47 7.04
CA PHE A 131 14.93 -4.54 5.66
C PHE A 131 14.98 -3.17 4.99
N GLY A 132 15.61 -3.14 3.82
CA GLY A 132 15.61 -2.00 2.92
C GLY A 132 16.78 -1.05 3.12
N LEU A 133 16.80 -0.05 2.25
CA LEU A 133 17.84 0.96 2.11
C LEU A 133 18.35 1.62 3.39
N PRO A 134 17.52 1.96 4.41
CA PRO A 134 18.04 2.68 5.57
C PRO A 134 19.08 1.88 6.36
N ALA A 135 18.84 0.58 6.50
CA ALA A 135 19.75 -0.32 7.20
C ALA A 135 21.01 -0.60 6.37
N GLU A 136 20.84 -0.78 5.05
CA GLU A 136 21.93 -1.08 4.12
C GLU A 136 22.89 0.10 3.95
N ASN A 137 22.38 1.28 3.60
CA ASN A 137 23.22 2.47 3.38
C ASN A 137 23.96 2.86 4.67
N ALA A 138 23.28 2.82 5.82
CA ALA A 138 23.93 3.13 7.10
C ALA A 138 25.07 2.15 7.45
N ALA A 139 24.93 0.88 7.04
CA ALA A 139 25.96 -0.13 7.21
C ALA A 139 27.13 0.09 6.23
N ILE A 140 26.84 0.39 4.96
CA ILE A 140 27.83 0.71 3.93
C ILE A 140 28.67 1.93 4.31
N GLU A 141 28.03 3.05 4.72
CA GLU A 141 28.71 4.25 5.20
C GLU A 141 29.72 3.99 6.34
N ARG A 142 29.43 2.97 7.16
CA ARG A 142 30.23 2.61 8.33
C ARG A 142 31.16 1.43 8.07
N ASN A 143 31.20 0.93 6.84
CA ASN A 143 31.94 -0.25 6.43
C ASN A 143 31.63 -1.49 7.31
N LEU A 144 30.35 -1.69 7.61
CA LEU A 144 29.83 -2.80 8.41
C LEU A 144 28.90 -3.68 7.57
N HIS A 145 28.80 -4.96 7.94
CA HIS A 145 27.83 -5.85 7.32
C HIS A 145 26.39 -5.46 7.72
N PRO A 146 25.43 -5.32 6.79
CA PRO A 146 24.06 -4.87 7.09
C PRO A 146 23.34 -5.68 8.17
N GLU A 147 23.59 -7.00 8.21
CA GLU A 147 23.02 -7.86 9.25
C GLU A 147 23.55 -7.52 10.64
N SER A 148 24.87 -7.42 10.79
CA SER A 148 25.48 -7.18 12.10
C SER A 148 25.13 -5.79 12.61
N TRP A 149 25.10 -4.80 11.70
CA TRP A 149 24.63 -3.44 11.99
C TRP A 149 23.18 -3.44 12.49
N THR A 150 22.26 -4.03 11.71
CA THR A 150 20.84 -4.13 12.03
C THR A 150 20.62 -4.80 13.39
N GLN A 151 21.25 -5.96 13.63
CA GLN A 151 21.13 -6.69 14.89
C GLN A 151 21.68 -5.90 16.08
N SER A 152 22.77 -5.15 15.89
CA SER A 152 23.33 -4.29 16.94
C SER A 152 22.39 -3.14 17.30
N ASN A 153 21.74 -2.53 16.31
CA ASN A 153 20.78 -1.44 16.49
C ASN A 153 19.51 -1.92 17.16
N ILE A 154 18.97 -3.07 16.75
CA ILE A 154 17.84 -3.74 17.40
C ILE A 154 18.13 -3.92 18.89
N LYS A 155 19.28 -4.51 19.24
CA LYS A 155 19.70 -4.71 20.64
C LYS A 155 19.79 -3.39 21.40
N TYR A 156 20.32 -2.34 20.78
CA TYR A 156 20.48 -1.03 21.40
C TYR A 156 19.13 -0.33 21.62
N MET A 157 18.30 -0.24 20.58
CA MET A 157 16.98 0.38 20.64
C MET A 157 16.04 -0.37 21.59
N ARG A 158 16.13 -1.71 21.65
CA ARG A 158 15.39 -2.52 22.63
C ARG A 158 15.73 -2.11 24.06
N LYS A 159 17.02 -1.90 24.37
CA LYS A 159 17.45 -1.39 25.68
C LYS A 159 16.92 0.03 25.95
N GLN A 160 16.84 0.89 24.94
CA GLN A 160 16.26 2.23 25.10
C GLN A 160 14.76 2.17 25.41
N LEU A 161 13.99 1.39 24.63
CA LEU A 161 12.55 1.17 24.88
C LEU A 161 12.31 0.55 26.26
N ASP A 162 13.19 -0.38 26.66
CA ASP A 162 13.14 -0.97 27.97
C ASP A 162 13.31 0.09 29.07
N ARG A 163 14.40 0.88 29.01
CA ARG A 163 14.71 1.97 29.96
C ARG A 163 13.61 3.03 30.08
N LEU A 164 12.84 3.27 29.02
CA LEU A 164 11.67 4.16 29.06
C LEU A 164 10.50 3.61 29.89
N GLY A 165 10.57 2.35 30.32
CA GLY A 165 9.53 1.70 31.12
C GLY A 165 8.30 1.27 30.32
N LEU A 166 8.37 1.33 28.99
CA LEU A 166 7.26 0.98 28.09
C LEU A 166 6.94 -0.52 28.15
N CYS A 167 5.65 -0.83 28.12
CA CYS A 167 5.10 -2.17 28.25
C CYS A 167 4.68 -2.71 26.88
N PHE A 168 5.62 -3.42 26.24
CA PHE A 168 5.36 -4.16 25.01
C PHE A 168 5.26 -5.67 25.27
N SER A 169 4.46 -6.34 24.44
CA SER A 169 4.37 -7.80 24.35
C SER A 169 5.59 -8.35 23.63
N TRP A 170 6.74 -8.35 24.31
CA TRP A 170 8.03 -8.80 23.75
C TRP A 170 8.09 -10.29 23.40
N ASP A 171 7.13 -11.09 23.89
CA ASP A 171 6.89 -12.47 23.46
C ASP A 171 6.42 -12.55 21.99
N ARG A 172 6.04 -11.42 21.39
CA ARG A 172 5.59 -11.27 20.00
C ARG A 172 6.51 -10.39 19.18
N GLU A 173 7.77 -10.26 19.61
CA GLU A 173 8.76 -9.48 18.87
C GLU A 173 9.05 -10.12 17.51
N ILE A 174 9.08 -9.29 16.48
CA ILE A 174 9.43 -9.69 15.12
C ILE A 174 10.53 -8.77 14.58
N ALA A 175 11.36 -9.29 13.69
CA ALA A 175 12.26 -8.50 12.86
C ALA A 175 12.09 -8.94 11.41
N THR A 176 11.77 -7.99 10.52
CA THR A 176 11.38 -8.33 9.14
C THR A 176 12.51 -8.95 8.32
N CYS A 177 13.77 -8.72 8.72
CA CYS A 177 14.96 -9.29 8.09
C CYS A 177 15.21 -10.77 8.42
N LEU A 178 14.49 -11.35 9.38
CA LEU A 178 14.71 -12.74 9.77
C LEU A 178 13.98 -13.73 8.84
N PRO A 179 14.59 -14.89 8.52
CA PRO A 179 13.97 -15.91 7.66
C PRO A 179 12.59 -16.36 8.12
N ASP A 180 12.39 -16.46 9.43
CA ASP A 180 11.09 -16.86 10.01
C ASP A 180 9.97 -15.86 9.77
N TYR A 181 10.30 -14.62 9.42
CA TYR A 181 9.33 -13.61 9.00
C TYR A 181 9.17 -13.59 7.48
N TYR A 182 10.25 -13.30 6.73
CA TYR A 182 10.13 -13.02 5.29
C TYR A 182 9.74 -14.23 4.44
N LYS A 183 9.90 -15.47 4.95
CA LYS A 183 9.36 -16.67 4.28
C LYS A 183 7.86 -16.56 4.00
N TRP A 184 7.12 -15.86 4.86
CA TRP A 184 5.68 -15.62 4.66
C TRP A 184 5.41 -14.57 3.61
N THR A 185 6.28 -13.56 3.48
CA THR A 185 6.23 -12.58 2.39
C THR A 185 6.48 -13.26 1.04
N GLN A 186 7.49 -14.14 0.98
CA GLN A 186 7.78 -14.95 -0.22
C GLN A 186 6.61 -15.86 -0.57
N TYR A 187 6.04 -16.55 0.42
CA TYR A 187 4.86 -17.39 0.25
C TYR A 187 3.67 -16.59 -0.31
N LEU A 188 3.37 -15.42 0.28
CA LEU A 188 2.29 -14.56 -0.18
C LEU A 188 2.52 -14.09 -1.62
N PHE A 189 3.75 -13.71 -1.97
CA PHE A 189 4.09 -13.31 -3.33
C PHE A 189 3.81 -14.42 -4.35
N ILE A 190 4.18 -15.67 -4.04
CA ILE A 190 3.87 -16.83 -4.88
C ILE A 190 2.36 -16.98 -5.03
N LYS A 191 1.58 -16.82 -3.94
CA LYS A 191 0.11 -16.90 -4.03
C LYS A 191 -0.51 -15.77 -4.85
N LEU A 192 0.05 -14.57 -4.80
CA LEU A 192 -0.36 -13.49 -5.69
C LEU A 192 0.01 -13.79 -7.14
N TYR A 193 1.17 -14.36 -7.40
CA TYR A 193 1.59 -14.79 -8.74
C TYR A 193 0.66 -15.86 -9.32
N ASP A 194 0.41 -16.93 -8.56
CA ASP A 194 -0.50 -18.02 -8.94
C ASP A 194 -1.92 -17.49 -9.26
N ALA A 195 -2.36 -16.44 -8.56
CA ALA A 195 -3.65 -15.79 -8.76
C ALA A 195 -3.67 -14.74 -9.90
N GLY A 196 -2.55 -14.54 -10.60
CA GLY A 196 -2.41 -13.51 -11.66
C GLY A 196 -2.40 -12.07 -11.13
N LEU A 197 -2.13 -11.89 -9.83
CA LEU A 197 -2.04 -10.60 -9.13
C LEU A 197 -0.60 -10.13 -8.93
N ALA A 198 0.41 -10.98 -9.17
CA ALA A 198 1.80 -10.55 -9.35
C ALA A 198 2.25 -10.89 -10.77
N TYR A 199 2.87 -9.95 -11.47
CA TYR A 199 3.28 -10.15 -12.86
C TYR A 199 4.54 -9.33 -13.18
N GLN A 200 5.24 -9.68 -14.26
CA GLN A 200 6.35 -8.88 -14.77
C GLN A 200 5.93 -8.09 -16.01
N LYS A 201 6.37 -6.83 -16.09
CA LYS A 201 6.18 -5.97 -17.27
C LYS A 201 7.41 -5.06 -17.43
N GLU A 202 7.74 -4.69 -18.66
CA GLU A 202 8.64 -3.56 -18.91
C GLU A 202 7.88 -2.26 -18.68
N ALA A 203 8.39 -1.45 -17.76
CA ALA A 203 7.81 -0.17 -17.43
C ALA A 203 8.91 0.88 -17.35
N LEU A 204 8.49 2.13 -17.54
CA LEU A 204 9.31 3.28 -17.21
C LEU A 204 9.32 3.41 -15.68
N VAL A 205 10.49 3.33 -15.08
CA VAL A 205 10.67 3.36 -13.64
C VAL A 205 11.54 4.54 -13.22
N ASN A 206 11.26 5.05 -12.03
CA ASN A 206 12.05 6.10 -11.38
C ASN A 206 13.35 5.48 -10.87
N TRP A 207 14.49 5.88 -11.41
CA TRP A 207 15.81 5.40 -11.06
C TRP A 207 16.56 6.44 -10.23
N ASP A 208 17.01 6.05 -9.04
CA ASP A 208 17.95 6.83 -8.24
C ASP A 208 19.39 6.48 -8.69
N PRO A 209 20.15 7.44 -9.27
CA PRO A 209 21.51 7.17 -9.73
C PRO A 209 22.53 7.03 -8.58
N VAL A 210 22.22 7.55 -7.39
CA VAL A 210 23.09 7.48 -6.21
C VAL A 210 22.85 6.18 -5.46
N ASP A 211 21.60 5.89 -5.12
CA ASP A 211 21.24 4.64 -4.45
C ASP A 211 21.27 3.44 -5.42
N GLN A 212 21.32 3.68 -6.73
CA GLN A 212 21.30 2.64 -7.79
C GLN A 212 20.10 1.70 -7.68
N THR A 213 18.91 2.28 -7.58
CA THR A 213 17.66 1.51 -7.47
C THR A 213 16.51 2.12 -8.22
N VAL A 214 15.46 1.30 -8.35
CA VAL A 214 14.12 1.78 -8.61
C VAL A 214 13.45 2.30 -7.34
N LEU A 215 12.79 3.45 -7.50
CA LEU A 215 11.92 4.12 -6.55
C LEU A 215 10.47 3.99 -6.99
N ALA A 216 9.57 3.80 -6.03
CA ALA A 216 8.13 3.97 -6.28
C ALA A 216 7.82 5.46 -6.51
N ASN A 217 6.65 5.78 -7.07
CA ASN A 217 6.25 7.18 -7.27
C ASN A 217 6.18 7.94 -5.93
N GLU A 218 5.74 7.27 -4.87
CA GLU A 218 5.64 7.82 -3.51
C GLU A 218 7.00 8.12 -2.87
N GLN A 219 8.09 7.66 -3.50
CA GLN A 219 9.46 7.87 -3.06
C GLN A 219 10.16 8.99 -3.85
N VAL A 220 9.43 9.67 -4.74
CA VAL A 220 9.92 10.85 -5.47
C VAL A 220 9.19 12.07 -4.92
N ASP A 221 9.95 13.09 -4.56
CA ASP A 221 9.40 14.35 -4.04
C ASP A 221 8.86 15.25 -5.15
N GLU A 222 8.28 16.39 -4.76
CA GLU A 222 7.70 17.39 -5.68
C GLU A 222 8.71 18.00 -6.66
N HIS A 223 10.01 17.91 -6.35
CA HIS A 223 11.09 18.41 -7.20
C HIS A 223 11.62 17.33 -8.17
N GLY A 224 11.05 16.13 -8.15
CA GLY A 224 11.52 15.00 -8.94
C GLY A 224 12.81 14.38 -8.38
N CYS A 225 13.07 14.57 -7.09
CA CYS A 225 14.25 14.04 -6.42
C CYS A 225 13.87 12.85 -5.53
N SER A 226 14.84 11.97 -5.31
CA SER A 226 14.72 10.87 -4.36
C SER A 226 14.49 11.42 -2.96
N TRP A 227 13.44 10.94 -2.27
CA TRP A 227 13.10 11.34 -0.90
C TRP A 227 14.24 11.16 0.12
N ARG A 228 15.24 10.34 -0.25
CA ARG A 228 16.35 9.95 0.62
C ARG A 228 17.68 10.52 0.16
N SER A 229 18.11 10.18 -1.05
CA SER A 229 19.43 10.60 -1.54
C SER A 229 19.45 12.07 -1.95
N GLY A 230 18.27 12.66 -2.20
CA GLY A 230 18.14 13.99 -2.79
C GLY A 230 18.59 14.06 -4.25
N ALA A 231 19.00 12.93 -4.85
CA ALA A 231 19.43 12.87 -6.23
C ALA A 231 18.24 13.06 -7.17
N LYS A 232 18.48 13.74 -8.30
CA LYS A 232 17.49 13.89 -9.35
C LYS A 232 17.20 12.53 -9.98
N VAL A 233 15.93 12.15 -9.99
CA VAL A 233 15.49 10.85 -10.49
C VAL A 233 15.62 10.81 -12.02
N GLU A 234 16.17 9.72 -12.53
CA GLU A 234 16.22 9.40 -13.96
C GLU A 234 15.08 8.45 -14.32
N GLN A 235 14.56 8.52 -15.54
CA GLN A 235 13.58 7.54 -16.03
C GLN A 235 14.26 6.47 -16.88
N LYS A 236 14.11 5.19 -16.50
CA LYS A 236 14.70 4.05 -17.23
C LYS A 236 13.65 2.99 -17.52
N TYR A 237 13.76 2.33 -18.67
CA TYR A 237 12.95 1.16 -18.98
C TYR A 237 13.59 -0.08 -18.36
N LEU A 238 12.91 -0.68 -17.40
CA LEU A 238 13.35 -1.92 -16.75
C LEU A 238 12.19 -2.91 -16.68
N ARG A 239 12.52 -4.20 -16.86
CA ARG A 239 11.59 -5.28 -16.61
C ARG A 239 11.49 -5.49 -15.10
N GLN A 240 10.31 -5.27 -14.54
CA GLN A 240 10.08 -5.32 -13.10
C GLN A 240 8.85 -6.14 -12.75
N TRP A 241 8.80 -6.60 -11.49
CA TRP A 241 7.60 -7.18 -10.92
C TRP A 241 6.64 -6.08 -10.45
N PHE A 242 5.35 -6.34 -10.61
CA PHE A 242 4.24 -5.51 -10.17
C PHE A 242 3.23 -6.36 -9.41
N ILE A 243 2.63 -5.77 -8.37
CA ILE A 243 1.43 -6.29 -7.70
C ILE A 243 0.24 -5.51 -8.23
N LYS A 244 -0.74 -6.25 -8.74
CA LYS A 244 -1.94 -5.73 -9.40
C LYS A 244 -2.95 -5.14 -8.40
N THR A 245 -2.55 -4.09 -7.70
CA THR A 245 -3.36 -3.37 -6.72
C THR A 245 -4.56 -2.68 -7.35
N THR A 246 -4.47 -2.30 -8.62
CA THR A 246 -5.57 -1.68 -9.40
C THR A 246 -6.81 -2.57 -9.48
N ALA A 247 -6.65 -3.89 -9.46
CA ALA A 247 -7.76 -4.83 -9.40
C ALA A 247 -8.64 -4.67 -8.14
N TYR A 248 -8.08 -4.07 -7.09
CA TYR A 248 -8.77 -3.80 -5.82
C TYR A 248 -9.09 -2.31 -5.63
N ALA A 249 -8.73 -1.43 -6.56
CA ALA A 249 -8.88 0.02 -6.38
C ALA A 249 -10.32 0.44 -6.07
N LYS A 250 -11.30 -0.06 -6.83
CA LYS A 250 -12.71 0.24 -6.58
C LYS A 250 -13.19 -0.25 -5.21
N ALA A 251 -12.84 -1.49 -4.85
CA ALA A 251 -13.18 -2.04 -3.54
C ALA A 251 -12.52 -1.25 -2.40
N MET A 252 -11.28 -0.80 -2.58
CA MET A 252 -10.59 0.06 -1.60
C MET A 252 -11.27 1.43 -1.49
N GLN A 253 -11.67 2.04 -2.61
CA GLN A 253 -12.39 3.31 -2.65
C GLN A 253 -13.74 3.21 -1.94
N ASP A 254 -14.54 2.18 -2.24
CA ASP A 254 -15.86 1.98 -1.65
C ASP A 254 -15.77 1.71 -0.14
N ALA A 255 -14.77 0.93 0.29
CA ALA A 255 -14.53 0.63 1.69
C ALA A 255 -14.16 1.86 2.55
N LEU A 256 -13.75 2.98 1.94
CA LEU A 256 -13.49 4.23 2.69
C LEU A 256 -14.75 4.76 3.39
N ALA A 257 -15.94 4.44 2.87
CA ALA A 257 -17.22 4.82 3.47
C ALA A 257 -17.45 4.13 4.83
N ASP A 258 -17.02 2.87 4.96
CA ASP A 258 -17.23 2.04 6.15
C ASP A 258 -16.21 2.31 7.27
N LEU A 259 -15.09 2.97 6.94
CA LEU A 259 -14.06 3.30 7.92
C LEU A 259 -14.55 4.38 8.91
N PRO A 260 -14.11 4.36 10.17
CA PRO A 260 -14.37 5.46 11.09
C PRO A 260 -13.69 6.75 10.60
N GLU A 261 -14.15 7.91 11.07
CA GLU A 261 -13.56 9.20 10.70
C GLU A 261 -12.08 9.28 11.12
N TRP A 262 -11.20 9.18 10.13
CA TRP A 262 -9.76 9.40 10.25
C TRP A 262 -9.43 10.76 9.65
N TYR A 263 -9.14 11.73 10.50
CA TYR A 263 -8.98 13.12 10.13
C TYR A 263 -8.03 13.30 8.92
N GLY A 264 -8.58 13.75 7.79
CA GLY A 264 -7.87 14.01 6.53
C GLY A 264 -7.41 12.76 5.76
N ILE A 265 -7.27 11.59 6.40
CA ILE A 265 -6.70 10.39 5.77
C ILE A 265 -7.60 9.82 4.67
N LYS A 266 -8.93 9.75 4.92
CA LYS A 266 -9.88 9.23 3.93
C LYS A 266 -9.83 10.03 2.63
N GLY A 267 -9.81 11.36 2.73
CA GLY A 267 -9.75 12.26 1.57
C GLY A 267 -8.43 12.09 0.79
N MET A 268 -7.30 11.98 1.48
CA MET A 268 -6.00 11.73 0.83
C MET A 268 -5.98 10.37 0.11
N GLN A 269 -6.51 9.31 0.73
CA GLN A 269 -6.62 7.99 0.11
C GLN A 269 -7.56 8.02 -1.10
N ALA A 270 -8.73 8.65 -0.97
CA ALA A 270 -9.69 8.78 -2.07
C ALA A 270 -9.10 9.54 -3.26
N HIS A 271 -8.37 10.63 -3.01
CA HIS A 271 -7.71 11.40 -4.06
C HIS A 271 -6.56 10.61 -4.72
N TRP A 272 -5.77 9.87 -3.93
CA TRP A 272 -4.68 9.04 -4.43
C TRP A 272 -5.18 7.85 -5.27
N ILE A 273 -6.28 7.21 -4.87
CA ILE A 273 -6.93 6.15 -5.67
C ILE A 273 -7.57 6.76 -6.94
N GLY A 274 -8.20 7.92 -6.76
CA GLY A 274 -9.03 8.66 -7.71
C GLY A 274 -10.18 7.86 -8.32
N ASP A 275 -10.74 8.41 -9.40
CA ASP A 275 -12.03 7.95 -9.91
C ASP A 275 -11.90 6.64 -10.69
N CYS A 276 -12.50 5.58 -10.15
CA CYS A 276 -12.46 4.23 -10.70
C CYS A 276 -13.57 4.03 -11.77
N VAL A 277 -13.59 4.89 -12.79
CA VAL A 277 -14.68 4.95 -13.79
C VAL A 277 -14.36 4.26 -15.13
N GLY A 278 -13.09 4.06 -15.44
CA GLY A 278 -12.65 3.51 -16.73
C GLY A 278 -12.24 2.04 -16.72
N CYS A 279 -11.73 1.60 -17.86
CA CYS A 279 -11.10 0.28 -18.00
C CYS A 279 -9.94 0.30 -19.00
N HIS A 280 -9.09 -0.73 -18.89
CA HIS A 280 -8.06 -1.01 -19.88
C HIS A 280 -8.51 -2.12 -20.84
N LEU A 281 -8.29 -1.89 -22.13
CA LEU A 281 -8.54 -2.86 -23.20
C LEU A 281 -7.23 -3.21 -23.90
N ASP A 282 -7.12 -4.48 -24.31
CA ASP A 282 -5.97 -4.99 -25.02
C ASP A 282 -6.19 -5.00 -26.53
N PHE A 283 -5.18 -4.54 -27.24
CA PHE A 283 -5.12 -4.47 -28.69
C PHE A 283 -3.98 -5.31 -29.21
N GLU A 284 -4.22 -6.04 -30.29
CA GLU A 284 -3.18 -6.74 -31.04
C GLU A 284 -2.62 -5.82 -32.13
N LEU A 285 -1.30 -5.67 -32.19
CA LEU A 285 -0.66 -4.75 -33.12
C LEU A 285 -0.37 -5.41 -34.47
N LYS A 286 -0.68 -4.69 -35.56
CA LYS A 286 -0.40 -5.09 -36.94
C LYS A 286 0.46 -4.07 -37.66
N VAL A 287 1.27 -4.56 -38.60
CA VAL A 287 1.99 -3.76 -39.59
C VAL A 287 1.73 -4.36 -40.96
N ASP A 288 1.34 -3.53 -41.93
CA ASP A 288 1.01 -3.97 -43.30
C ASP A 288 0.00 -5.14 -43.32
N GLY A 289 -0.97 -5.13 -42.40
CA GLY A 289 -2.00 -6.16 -42.25
C GLY A 289 -1.54 -7.46 -41.55
N GLN A 290 -0.27 -7.60 -41.21
CA GLN A 290 0.26 -8.78 -40.51
C GLN A 290 0.35 -8.55 -39.00
N VAL A 291 -0.06 -9.56 -38.23
CA VAL A 291 0.01 -9.56 -36.77
C VAL A 291 1.47 -9.65 -36.31
N THR A 292 1.86 -8.74 -35.43
CA THR A 292 3.24 -8.63 -34.92
C THR A 292 3.50 -9.53 -33.71
N GLY A 293 2.45 -10.02 -33.06
CA GLY A 293 2.52 -10.72 -31.77
C GLY A 293 2.66 -9.79 -30.56
N GLU A 294 2.88 -8.48 -30.76
CA GLU A 294 2.88 -7.49 -29.69
C GLU A 294 1.46 -7.03 -29.33
N LYS A 295 1.25 -6.74 -28.03
CA LYS A 295 -0.01 -6.21 -27.50
C LYS A 295 0.16 -4.81 -26.95
N LEU A 296 -0.82 -3.95 -27.21
CA LEU A 296 -0.93 -2.62 -26.63
C LEU A 296 -2.15 -2.60 -25.71
N THR A 297 -1.94 -2.31 -24.43
CA THR A 297 -3.05 -2.06 -23.50
C THR A 297 -3.29 -0.56 -23.48
N ALA A 298 -4.53 -0.11 -23.65
CA ALA A 298 -4.88 1.31 -23.63
C ALA A 298 -6.12 1.56 -22.75
N TYR A 299 -6.16 2.72 -22.10
CA TYR A 299 -7.24 3.11 -21.19
C TYR A 299 -8.37 3.89 -21.88
N THR A 300 -9.60 3.72 -21.40
CA THR A 300 -10.73 4.62 -21.67
C THR A 300 -11.56 4.83 -20.40
N ALA A 301 -12.01 6.07 -20.18
CA ALA A 301 -12.97 6.41 -19.12
C ALA A 301 -14.43 6.07 -19.51
N THR A 302 -14.70 5.85 -20.80
CA THR A 302 -16.02 5.61 -21.38
C THR A 302 -16.04 4.29 -22.18
N PRO A 303 -15.84 3.13 -21.52
CA PRO A 303 -15.77 1.83 -22.19
C PRO A 303 -17.01 1.47 -23.00
N GLU A 304 -18.18 1.97 -22.62
CA GLU A 304 -19.44 1.82 -23.35
C GLU A 304 -19.39 2.41 -24.77
N ALA A 305 -18.56 3.45 -25.00
CA ALA A 305 -18.42 4.15 -26.27
C ALA A 305 -17.32 3.56 -27.17
N ILE A 306 -16.81 2.36 -26.87
CA ILE A 306 -15.64 1.77 -27.53
C ILE A 306 -15.79 1.60 -29.05
N TYR A 307 -17.02 1.37 -29.55
CA TYR A 307 -17.31 1.27 -30.98
C TYR A 307 -17.15 2.60 -31.74
N GLY A 308 -16.99 3.72 -31.02
CA GLY A 308 -16.67 5.03 -31.56
C GLY A 308 -15.17 5.33 -31.60
N ALA A 309 -14.31 4.37 -31.25
CA ALA A 309 -12.87 4.57 -31.25
C ALA A 309 -12.36 4.91 -32.65
N SER A 310 -11.53 5.95 -32.74
CA SER A 310 -10.93 6.42 -34.00
C SER A 310 -9.44 6.09 -34.09
N HIS A 311 -8.76 6.00 -32.94
CA HIS A 311 -7.34 5.68 -32.83
C HIS A 311 -7.01 5.15 -31.43
N VAL A 312 -5.82 4.56 -31.30
CA VAL A 312 -5.15 4.40 -30.01
C VAL A 312 -3.98 5.38 -29.96
N ALA A 313 -3.97 6.26 -28.96
CA ALA A 313 -2.91 7.24 -28.77
C ALA A 313 -1.87 6.70 -27.77
N VAL A 314 -0.59 6.86 -28.08
CA VAL A 314 0.53 6.60 -27.17
C VAL A 314 1.36 7.86 -26.96
N THR A 315 1.98 8.00 -25.80
CA THR A 315 2.88 9.13 -25.53
C THR A 315 4.22 8.96 -26.26
N PRO A 316 4.96 10.05 -26.51
CA PRO A 316 6.33 9.98 -27.05
C PRO A 316 7.27 9.15 -26.18
N SER A 317 7.02 9.09 -24.87
CA SER A 317 7.80 8.32 -23.89
C SER A 317 7.45 6.83 -23.84
N HIS A 318 6.42 6.37 -24.56
CA HIS A 318 5.86 5.02 -24.47
C HIS A 318 6.85 3.88 -24.82
N ARG A 319 6.61 2.67 -24.29
CA ARG A 319 7.51 1.51 -24.44
C ARG A 319 7.78 1.12 -25.89
N LEU A 320 6.82 1.37 -26.79
CA LEU A 320 6.97 1.08 -28.22
C LEU A 320 8.06 1.94 -28.87
N LEU A 321 8.43 3.10 -28.30
CA LEU A 321 9.50 3.97 -28.81
C LEU A 321 10.84 3.74 -28.11
N HIS A 322 10.81 3.29 -26.85
CA HIS A 322 11.98 3.31 -25.97
C HIS A 322 12.37 1.94 -25.40
N GLY A 323 11.41 1.04 -25.20
CA GLY A 323 11.63 -0.31 -24.67
C GLY A 323 12.13 -1.31 -25.72
N HIS A 324 11.95 -2.61 -25.41
CA HIS A 324 12.26 -3.71 -26.33
C HIS A 324 11.02 -4.07 -27.16
N SER A 325 10.84 -3.36 -28.28
CA SER A 325 9.76 -3.60 -29.24
C SER A 325 10.34 -3.82 -30.63
N SER A 326 9.77 -4.75 -31.39
CA SER A 326 10.11 -4.92 -32.81
C SER A 326 9.63 -3.74 -33.66
N LEU A 327 8.70 -2.94 -33.13
CA LEU A 327 8.10 -1.78 -33.80
C LEU A 327 8.85 -0.47 -33.52
N LYS A 328 9.91 -0.52 -32.71
CA LYS A 328 10.66 0.66 -32.24
C LYS A 328 11.09 1.61 -33.34
N GLU A 329 11.69 1.09 -34.39
CA GLU A 329 12.15 1.91 -35.51
C GLU A 329 11.00 2.50 -36.32
N ALA A 330 9.87 1.80 -36.42
CA ALA A 330 8.68 2.32 -37.11
C ALA A 330 8.08 3.50 -36.36
N PHE A 331 7.93 3.40 -35.03
CA PHE A 331 7.43 4.50 -34.22
C PHE A 331 8.40 5.69 -34.15
N ARG A 332 9.71 5.43 -34.01
CA ARG A 332 10.72 6.51 -33.97
C ARG A 332 10.79 7.31 -35.26
N LYS A 333 10.65 6.67 -36.42
CA LYS A 333 10.60 7.35 -37.72
C LYS A 333 9.34 8.20 -37.89
N ALA A 334 8.24 7.78 -37.29
CA ALA A 334 6.96 8.51 -37.34
C ALA A 334 6.93 9.71 -36.37
N LEU A 335 7.71 9.68 -35.29
CA LEU A 335 7.70 10.73 -34.27
C LEU A 335 8.19 12.08 -34.82
N VAL A 336 7.31 13.08 -34.78
CA VAL A 336 7.65 14.51 -34.95
C VAL A 336 7.34 15.23 -33.64
N PRO A 337 8.34 15.73 -32.89
CA PRO A 337 8.11 16.36 -31.60
C PRO A 337 7.10 17.51 -31.66
N GLY A 338 6.15 17.51 -30.72
CA GLY A 338 5.12 18.55 -30.60
C GLY A 338 3.98 18.47 -31.62
N LYS A 339 3.87 17.37 -32.39
CA LYS A 339 2.76 17.11 -33.31
C LYS A 339 2.20 15.71 -33.14
N ASP A 340 0.90 15.56 -33.32
CA ASP A 340 0.28 14.23 -33.39
C ASP A 340 0.72 13.56 -34.70
N CYS A 341 1.19 12.32 -34.60
CA CYS A 341 1.81 11.61 -35.71
C CYS A 341 1.14 10.26 -35.94
N LEU A 342 0.65 10.05 -37.16
CA LEU A 342 0.15 8.74 -37.58
C LEU A 342 1.31 7.76 -37.76
N THR A 343 1.19 6.56 -37.21
CA THR A 343 2.18 5.50 -37.35
C THR A 343 1.76 4.51 -38.43
N PRO A 344 2.69 3.72 -39.01
CA PRO A 344 2.33 2.62 -39.92
C PRO A 344 1.69 1.42 -39.20
N VAL A 345 1.41 1.53 -37.89
CA VAL A 345 0.92 0.44 -37.04
C VAL A 345 -0.57 0.63 -36.79
N THR A 346 -1.32 -0.45 -36.95
CA THR A 346 -2.73 -0.52 -36.55
C THR A 346 -2.89 -1.40 -35.32
N ALA A 347 -3.94 -1.12 -34.54
CA ALA A 347 -4.30 -1.80 -33.32
C ALA A 347 -5.69 -2.42 -33.49
N VAL A 348 -5.78 -3.74 -33.36
CA VAL A 348 -7.04 -4.48 -33.41
C VAL A 348 -7.54 -4.68 -32.00
N ASN A 349 -8.70 -4.12 -31.68
CA ASN A 349 -9.33 -4.29 -30.39
C ASN A 349 -9.74 -5.77 -30.19
N MET A 350 -9.21 -6.44 -29.17
CA MET A 350 -9.51 -7.86 -28.95
C MET A 350 -10.96 -8.13 -28.49
N LEU A 351 -11.71 -7.09 -28.17
CA LEU A 351 -13.14 -7.14 -27.85
C LEU A 351 -13.99 -6.92 -29.10
N THR A 352 -13.89 -5.74 -29.72
CA THR A 352 -14.78 -5.34 -30.83
C THR A 352 -14.32 -5.84 -32.19
N GLN A 353 -13.09 -6.37 -32.29
CA GLN A 353 -12.40 -6.71 -33.54
C GLN A 353 -12.21 -5.51 -34.49
N GLN A 354 -12.49 -4.29 -34.02
CA GLN A 354 -12.29 -3.07 -34.78
C GLN A 354 -10.79 -2.77 -34.88
N GLU A 355 -10.33 -2.51 -36.10
CA GLU A 355 -8.98 -2.08 -36.38
C GLU A 355 -8.93 -0.55 -36.44
N VAL A 356 -8.07 0.04 -35.61
CA VAL A 356 -7.86 1.49 -35.54
C VAL A 356 -6.37 1.81 -35.64
N PRO A 357 -5.99 2.96 -36.22
CA PRO A 357 -4.59 3.36 -36.28
C PRO A 357 -4.00 3.66 -34.90
N VAL A 358 -2.70 3.42 -34.74
CA VAL A 358 -1.94 3.89 -33.58
C VAL A 358 -1.32 5.25 -33.91
N VAL A 359 -1.50 6.20 -33.00
CA VAL A 359 -1.03 7.59 -33.13
C VAL A 359 -0.07 7.90 -31.99
N ILE A 360 1.02 8.61 -32.30
CA ILE A 360 1.89 9.20 -31.28
C ILE A 360 1.35 10.59 -30.98
N SER A 361 1.00 10.86 -29.72
CA SER A 361 0.47 12.16 -29.34
C SER A 361 1.56 13.23 -29.29
N ALA A 362 1.18 14.47 -29.60
CA ALA A 362 1.99 15.66 -29.37
C ALA A 362 2.29 15.89 -27.88
N ARG A 363 1.40 15.42 -26.99
CA ARG A 363 1.50 15.60 -25.54
C ARG A 363 2.58 14.71 -24.96
N ALA A 364 3.33 15.24 -23.99
CA ALA A 364 4.33 14.46 -23.25
C ALA A 364 3.68 13.34 -22.43
N ASP A 365 2.55 13.63 -21.79
CA ASP A 365 1.78 12.71 -20.94
C ASP A 365 0.27 12.94 -21.10
N PHE A 366 -0.50 11.88 -20.88
CA PHE A 366 -1.97 11.95 -20.74
C PHE A 366 -2.37 12.20 -19.28
N GLU A 367 -3.66 12.45 -19.06
CA GLU A 367 -4.24 12.52 -17.71
C GLU A 367 -3.95 11.25 -16.91
N ASP A 368 -3.88 11.38 -15.58
CA ASP A 368 -3.55 10.29 -14.65
C ASP A 368 -2.21 9.58 -14.95
N SER A 369 -1.31 10.27 -15.65
CA SER A 369 -0.01 9.75 -16.08
C SER A 369 -0.14 8.49 -16.94
N LEU A 370 -1.20 8.37 -17.73
CA LEU A 370 -1.34 7.28 -18.69
C LEU A 370 -0.32 7.45 -19.83
N ASP A 371 0.24 6.33 -20.28
CA ASP A 371 1.16 6.29 -21.43
C ASP A 371 0.45 5.91 -22.74
N SER A 372 -0.81 5.50 -22.64
CA SER A 372 -1.65 5.01 -23.72
C SER A 372 -3.14 5.21 -23.42
N LYS A 373 -3.89 5.74 -24.39
CA LYS A 373 -5.35 5.96 -24.28
C LYS A 373 -6.07 5.60 -25.58
N ILE A 374 -7.34 5.25 -25.47
CA ILE A 374 -8.22 5.01 -26.61
C ILE A 374 -8.88 6.33 -26.97
N GLY A 375 -8.66 6.80 -28.19
CA GLY A 375 -9.25 8.03 -28.69
C GLY A 375 -10.68 7.80 -29.16
N ILE A 376 -11.66 8.40 -28.46
CA ILE A 376 -13.08 8.31 -28.78
C ILE A 376 -13.62 9.72 -29.02
N PRO A 377 -13.67 10.19 -30.29
CA PRO A 377 -14.11 11.56 -30.60
C PRO A 377 -15.50 11.92 -30.09
N SER A 378 -16.40 10.94 -29.98
CA SER A 378 -17.76 11.19 -29.48
C SER A 378 -17.81 11.61 -28.00
N THR A 379 -16.78 11.29 -27.22
CA THR A 379 -16.71 11.58 -25.77
C THR A 379 -15.68 12.65 -25.42
N SER A 380 -14.81 13.01 -26.36
CA SER A 380 -13.67 13.90 -26.11
C SER A 380 -13.44 14.85 -27.27
N SER A 381 -13.42 16.15 -26.95
CA SER A 381 -13.08 17.21 -27.90
C SER A 381 -11.63 17.12 -28.35
N GLU A 382 -10.72 16.69 -27.46
CA GLU A 382 -9.31 16.46 -27.80
C GLU A 382 -9.18 15.36 -28.85
N ASP A 383 -9.86 14.23 -28.65
CA ASP A 383 -9.80 13.10 -29.57
C ASP A 383 -10.45 13.45 -30.92
N THR A 384 -11.45 14.34 -30.90
CA THR A 384 -12.03 14.93 -32.12
C THR A 384 -11.00 15.75 -32.89
N ILE A 385 -10.24 16.61 -32.21
CA ILE A 385 -9.18 17.41 -32.84
C ILE A 385 -8.11 16.51 -33.47
N VAL A 386 -7.66 15.48 -32.75
CA VAL A 386 -6.66 14.52 -33.28
C VAL A 386 -7.21 13.79 -34.51
N ALA A 387 -8.44 13.27 -34.43
CA ALA A 387 -9.07 12.55 -35.54
C ALA A 387 -9.24 13.46 -36.77
N GLN A 388 -9.67 14.71 -36.60
CA GLN A 388 -9.84 15.66 -37.70
C GLN A 388 -8.49 16.07 -38.32
N THR A 389 -7.49 16.33 -37.47
CA THR A 389 -6.15 16.77 -37.92
C THR A 389 -5.44 15.68 -38.74
N LEU A 390 -5.63 14.42 -38.37
CA LEU A 390 -5.04 13.27 -39.04
C LEU A 390 -5.97 12.62 -40.08
N GLY A 391 -7.18 13.15 -40.29
CA GLY A 391 -8.14 12.62 -41.27
C GLY A 391 -8.66 11.22 -40.95
N LEU A 392 -8.81 10.88 -39.66
CA LEU A 392 -9.23 9.55 -39.20
C LEU A 392 -10.76 9.41 -39.21
N SER A 393 -11.25 8.30 -39.75
CA SER A 393 -12.67 7.97 -39.75
C SER A 393 -13.13 7.44 -38.39
N TYR A 394 -14.31 7.84 -37.94
CA TYR A 394 -14.93 7.31 -36.73
C TYR A 394 -16.46 7.32 -36.79
N SER A 395 -17.08 6.45 -36.01
CA SER A 395 -18.52 6.38 -35.85
C SER A 395 -18.97 7.26 -34.69
N LYS A 396 -20.04 8.04 -34.89
CA LYS A 396 -20.68 8.76 -33.79
C LYS A 396 -21.52 7.77 -32.98
N VAL A 397 -21.14 7.54 -31.73
CA VAL A 397 -21.78 6.55 -30.85
C VAL A 397 -22.50 7.16 -29.66
N ILE A 398 -22.42 8.48 -29.50
CA ILE A 398 -23.18 9.23 -28.50
C ILE A 398 -24.08 10.23 -29.21
N GLU A 399 -25.37 10.14 -28.90
CA GLU A 399 -26.42 11.06 -29.33
C GLU A 399 -26.89 11.88 -28.14
N THR A 400 -26.70 13.19 -28.21
CA THR A 400 -27.29 14.13 -27.26
C THR A 400 -28.74 14.40 -27.65
N LEU A 401 -29.68 14.04 -26.78
CA LEU A 401 -31.10 14.29 -26.95
C LEU A 401 -31.45 15.77 -26.67
N PRO A 402 -32.61 16.26 -27.15
CA PRO A 402 -33.00 17.66 -26.97
C PRO A 402 -33.14 18.12 -25.52
N ASP A 403 -33.28 17.19 -24.57
CA ASP A 403 -33.35 17.44 -23.13
C ASP A 403 -31.97 17.51 -22.45
N GLY A 404 -30.89 17.35 -23.21
CA GLY A 404 -29.50 17.33 -22.73
C GLY A 404 -29.03 15.98 -22.23
N THR A 405 -29.85 14.93 -22.27
CA THR A 405 -29.42 13.57 -21.92
C THR A 405 -28.68 12.91 -23.08
N GLU A 406 -27.71 12.06 -22.77
CA GLU A 406 -26.90 11.35 -23.76
C GLU A 406 -27.34 9.89 -23.87
N ARG A 407 -27.43 9.39 -25.12
CA ARG A 407 -27.76 7.99 -25.41
C ARG A 407 -26.68 7.38 -26.30
N LEU A 408 -26.32 6.13 -25.99
CA LEU A 408 -25.49 5.32 -26.88
C LEU A 408 -26.26 4.94 -28.14
N SER A 409 -25.61 5.10 -29.30
CA SER A 409 -26.09 4.65 -30.59
C SER A 409 -25.00 3.86 -31.34
N GLY A 410 -25.39 3.00 -32.27
CA GLY A 410 -24.43 2.20 -33.07
C GLY A 410 -23.70 1.08 -32.32
N SER A 411 -24.09 0.77 -31.08
CA SER A 411 -23.49 -0.29 -30.25
C SER A 411 -24.52 -1.38 -29.94
N ALA A 412 -24.81 -2.28 -30.89
CA ALA A 412 -25.94 -3.21 -30.81
C ALA A 412 -25.95 -4.14 -29.57
N GLU A 413 -24.77 -4.46 -29.01
CA GLU A 413 -24.64 -5.30 -27.81
C GLU A 413 -24.71 -4.49 -26.49
N VAL A 414 -24.51 -3.17 -26.52
CA VAL A 414 -24.43 -2.28 -25.33
C VAL A 414 -25.67 -1.38 -25.22
N ALA A 415 -26.34 -1.08 -26.34
CA ALA A 415 -27.49 -0.19 -26.42
C ALA A 415 -28.72 -0.66 -25.61
N LEU A 416 -28.72 -1.89 -25.09
CA LEU A 416 -29.74 -2.40 -24.16
C LEU A 416 -29.56 -1.88 -22.72
N LEU A 417 -28.46 -1.19 -22.42
CA LEU A 417 -28.20 -0.58 -21.12
C LEU A 417 -28.43 0.92 -21.23
N GLY A 418 -29.59 1.37 -20.74
CA GLY A 418 -29.84 2.81 -20.56
C GLY A 418 -28.82 3.45 -19.61
N HIS A 419 -28.62 4.75 -19.77
CA HIS A 419 -27.61 5.55 -19.06
C HIS A 419 -27.92 5.90 -17.58
N PRO A 420 -28.56 5.01 -16.78
CA PRO A 420 -28.34 5.06 -15.34
C PRO A 420 -28.20 3.65 -14.74
N HIS A 421 -27.16 2.90 -15.12
CA HIS A 421 -26.75 1.73 -14.34
C HIS A 421 -25.34 1.92 -13.79
N PRO A 422 -25.10 1.59 -12.51
CA PRO A 422 -23.81 1.80 -11.89
C PRO A 422 -22.76 0.98 -12.64
N HIS A 423 -21.65 1.63 -12.96
CA HIS A 423 -20.48 1.17 -13.73
C HIS A 423 -19.89 -0.21 -13.32
N GLY A 424 -20.44 -0.87 -12.30
CA GLY A 424 -20.07 -2.22 -11.86
C GLY A 424 -20.58 -3.39 -12.72
N ALA A 425 -21.36 -3.16 -13.78
CA ALA A 425 -21.87 -4.25 -14.64
C ALA A 425 -20.91 -4.67 -15.78
N LEU A 426 -19.91 -3.85 -16.10
CA LEU A 426 -19.01 -4.08 -17.25
C LEU A 426 -18.09 -5.32 -17.11
N PRO A 427 -17.53 -5.66 -15.93
CA PRO A 427 -16.70 -6.87 -15.79
C PRO A 427 -17.49 -8.18 -16.00
N GLY A 428 -18.81 -8.15 -15.77
CA GLY A 428 -19.69 -9.31 -15.97
C GLY A 428 -20.08 -9.53 -17.44
N LEU A 429 -20.14 -8.48 -18.25
CA LEU A 429 -20.46 -8.54 -19.68
C LEU A 429 -19.22 -8.81 -20.54
N TRP A 430 -18.04 -8.34 -20.10
CA TRP A 430 -16.78 -8.53 -20.84
C TRP A 430 -15.66 -9.05 -19.93
N PRO A 431 -15.45 -10.38 -19.90
CA PRO A 431 -14.40 -11.03 -19.10
C PRO A 431 -12.97 -10.57 -19.43
N ARG A 432 -12.77 -9.90 -20.58
CA ARG A 432 -11.47 -9.39 -21.06
C ARG A 432 -11.21 -7.92 -20.69
N ALA A 433 -12.21 -7.18 -20.20
CA ALA A 433 -12.04 -5.80 -19.77
C ALA A 433 -11.46 -5.77 -18.34
N ARG A 434 -10.37 -5.02 -18.13
CA ARG A 434 -9.77 -4.84 -16.81
C ARG A 434 -10.26 -3.54 -16.21
N ALA A 435 -11.10 -3.62 -15.19
CA ALA A 435 -11.49 -2.46 -14.39
C ALA A 435 -10.22 -1.77 -13.85
N SER A 436 -10.20 -0.45 -13.91
CA SER A 436 -9.09 0.36 -13.42
C SER A 436 -9.52 1.23 -12.25
N GLY A 437 -8.62 1.36 -11.27
CA GLY A 437 -8.61 2.52 -10.40
C GLY A 437 -8.29 3.78 -11.19
N GLY A 438 -8.46 4.96 -10.59
CA GLY A 438 -8.01 6.21 -11.19
C GLY A 438 -6.47 6.31 -11.28
N PRO A 439 -5.82 7.41 -10.86
CA PRO A 439 -4.37 7.60 -10.97
C PRO A 439 -3.52 6.57 -10.19
N ALA A 440 -4.13 5.74 -9.34
CA ALA A 440 -3.43 4.67 -8.66
C ALA A 440 -2.85 3.64 -9.66
N ARG A 441 -1.53 3.48 -9.61
CA ARG A 441 -0.79 2.50 -10.40
C ARG A 441 -0.59 1.21 -9.62
N ASP A 442 -0.31 0.13 -10.37
CA ASP A 442 0.12 -1.13 -9.78
C ASP A 442 1.46 -0.93 -9.04
N LEU A 443 1.55 -1.51 -7.84
CA LEU A 443 2.71 -1.35 -6.96
C LEU A 443 3.90 -2.14 -7.53
N ALA A 444 5.06 -1.51 -7.67
CA ALA A 444 6.30 -2.18 -8.05
C ALA A 444 7.08 -2.62 -6.79
N PRO A 445 6.98 -3.88 -6.32
CA PRO A 445 7.70 -4.33 -5.12
C PRO A 445 9.19 -4.59 -5.35
N HIS A 446 9.64 -4.62 -6.60
CA HIS A 446 11.00 -5.04 -6.94
C HIS A 446 11.99 -3.89 -6.79
N HIS A 447 12.72 -3.88 -5.68
CA HIS A 447 13.90 -3.03 -5.50
C HIS A 447 15.19 -3.79 -5.81
N ILE A 448 16.24 -3.08 -6.24
CA ILE A 448 17.53 -3.67 -6.59
C ILE A 448 18.51 -3.35 -5.45
N PHE A 449 18.48 -4.17 -4.39
CA PHE A 449 19.33 -4.03 -3.21
C PHE A 449 19.71 -5.36 -2.57
N HIS A 450 20.80 -5.39 -1.81
CA HIS A 450 21.30 -6.61 -1.20
C HIS A 450 20.57 -6.95 0.11
N TRP A 451 20.16 -5.95 0.91
CA TRP A 451 19.52 -6.17 2.22
C TRP A 451 17.99 -6.17 2.14
N GLN A 452 17.45 -7.20 1.49
CA GLN A 452 16.01 -7.42 1.34
C GLN A 452 15.65 -8.91 1.31
N GLY A 453 14.37 -9.23 1.53
CA GLY A 453 13.85 -10.58 1.27
C GLY A 453 13.92 -10.87 -0.22
N ARG A 454 14.66 -11.92 -0.64
CA ARG A 454 14.73 -12.29 -2.06
C ARG A 454 13.36 -12.71 -2.57
N LEU A 455 12.95 -12.18 -3.73
CA LEU A 455 11.78 -12.70 -4.41
C LEU A 455 12.05 -14.15 -4.83
N PRO A 456 11.09 -15.06 -4.63
CA PRO A 456 11.24 -16.45 -5.04
C PRO A 456 11.02 -16.53 -6.55
N ALA A 457 12.01 -16.11 -7.33
CA ALA A 457 11.98 -16.18 -8.79
C ALA A 457 13.36 -16.62 -9.28
N GLY A 458 13.44 -17.82 -9.86
CA GLY A 458 14.64 -18.33 -10.54
C GLY A 458 14.56 -18.08 -12.03
N HIS A 459 15.64 -17.58 -12.65
CA HIS A 459 15.77 -17.53 -14.09
C HIS A 459 16.42 -18.83 -14.59
N GLY A 460 15.61 -19.77 -15.09
CA GLY A 460 16.10 -20.91 -15.86
C GLY A 460 16.52 -20.46 -17.25
N LEU A 461 17.80 -20.59 -17.59
CA LEU A 461 18.28 -20.45 -18.97
C LEU A 461 17.73 -21.63 -19.78
N GLY A 462 16.59 -21.48 -20.44
CA GLY A 462 16.17 -22.41 -21.51
C GLY A 462 14.68 -22.59 -21.75
N VAL A 463 13.79 -22.37 -20.78
CA VAL A 463 12.34 -22.51 -20.98
C VAL A 463 11.65 -21.51 -20.04
N GLY A 464 10.65 -20.77 -20.51
CA GLY A 464 9.94 -19.72 -19.78
C GLY A 464 9.08 -20.20 -18.60
N GLU A 465 9.47 -21.26 -17.91
CA GLU A 465 8.80 -21.77 -16.70
C GLU A 465 9.66 -21.52 -15.47
N LEU A 466 9.10 -20.77 -14.52
CA LEU A 466 9.61 -20.60 -13.17
C LEU A 466 9.63 -21.96 -12.45
N SER A 467 10.80 -22.56 -12.32
CA SER A 467 11.01 -23.70 -11.42
C SER A 467 11.25 -23.18 -10.01
N LEU A 468 10.26 -23.29 -9.12
CA LEU A 468 10.41 -22.91 -7.72
C LEU A 468 10.79 -24.13 -6.87
N PRO A 469 11.86 -24.06 -6.05
CA PRO A 469 12.12 -25.10 -5.08
C PRO A 469 10.97 -25.15 -4.07
N SER A 470 10.45 -26.36 -3.83
CA SER A 470 9.41 -26.60 -2.84
C SER A 470 9.84 -26.09 -1.47
N VAL A 471 8.97 -25.32 -0.81
CA VAL A 471 9.08 -25.00 0.62
C VAL A 471 8.78 -26.27 1.43
N GLN A 472 9.72 -27.22 1.40
CA GLN A 472 9.76 -28.33 2.34
C GLN A 472 11.11 -28.27 3.03
N GLY A 473 11.05 -28.11 4.35
CA GLY A 473 12.24 -28.01 5.19
C GLY A 473 13.12 -29.23 5.01
N SER A 474 14.38 -28.99 4.63
CA SER A 474 15.46 -29.88 4.98
C SER A 474 16.67 -29.02 5.34
N SER A 475 17.06 -29.15 6.61
CA SER A 475 18.34 -28.77 7.14
C SER A 475 19.43 -29.53 6.39
N GLN A 476 20.14 -28.87 5.49
CA GLN A 476 21.49 -29.27 5.11
C GLN A 476 22.27 -28.03 4.69
N GLU A 477 23.16 -27.61 5.59
CA GLU A 477 24.30 -26.75 5.27
C GLU A 477 25.00 -27.29 4.02
N ARG A 478 25.12 -26.44 3.00
CA ARG A 478 26.23 -26.50 2.06
C ARG A 478 26.73 -25.10 1.83
N ASP A 479 27.79 -24.77 2.56
CA ASP A 479 28.74 -23.73 2.20
C ASP A 479 29.12 -23.88 0.72
N ARG A 480 28.66 -22.94 -0.10
CA ARG A 480 29.36 -22.55 -1.32
C ARG A 480 29.38 -21.03 -1.39
N HIS A 481 30.52 -20.49 -1.01
CA HIS A 481 31.06 -19.28 -1.60
C HIS A 481 30.98 -19.41 -3.12
N ASP A 482 30.11 -18.66 -3.76
CA ASP A 482 30.30 -18.21 -5.13
C ASP A 482 29.65 -16.84 -5.26
N GLY A 483 30.50 -15.84 -5.41
CA GLY A 483 30.08 -14.48 -5.71
C GLY A 483 29.48 -14.44 -7.10
N TYR A 484 28.30 -13.83 -7.21
CA TYR A 484 27.76 -13.39 -8.49
C TYR A 484 27.28 -11.95 -8.33
N LEU A 485 28.07 -11.06 -8.94
CA LEU A 485 27.69 -9.71 -9.33
C LEU A 485 26.55 -9.76 -10.37
N CYS A 486 25.79 -8.67 -10.40
CA CYS A 486 24.71 -8.26 -11.32
C CYS A 486 23.28 -8.64 -10.91
#